data_AF-A0A9J6BG94-F1
#
_entry.id   AF-A0A9J6BG94-F1
#
_cell.length_a   1.000
_cell.length_b   1.000
_cell.length_c   1.000
_cell.angle_alpha   90.00
_cell.angle_beta   90.00
_cell.angle_gamma   90.00
#
_symmetry.space_group_name_H-M   'P 1'
#
loop_
_entity.id
_entity.type
_entity.pdbx_description
1 polymer ?
#
loop_
_entity_poly.entity_id
_entity_poly.type
_entity_poly.pdbx_seq_one_letter_code
_entity_poly.pdbx_strand_id
1 'polypeptide(L)'
;MLAHLDLMNQSLLHLSILTGVQRNQDAVSMLLVLVAHERSNLFYSESVRSNRFVARRCTGYAQITARNCPGSGTGIMGGDASKSINGVFFLETNAASPFARG
;
A
#
# COMPACT_ATOMS: atom_id res chain seq x y z
N MET A 1 13.68 -0.33 11.28
CA MET A 1 12.21 -0.51 11.42
C MET A 1 11.63 -0.42 10.01
N LEU A 2 11.66 -1.54 9.28
CA LEU A 2 11.32 -1.64 7.84
C LEU A 2 9.85 -2.03 7.71
N ALA A 3 8.98 -1.05 7.49
CA ALA A 3 7.66 -1.30 6.93
C ALA A 3 7.80 -1.23 5.40
N HIS A 4 7.72 -2.38 4.74
CA HIS A 4 7.76 -2.52 3.28
C HIS A 4 6.69 -1.61 2.65
N LEU A 5 7.12 -0.50 2.05
CA LEU A 5 6.31 0.55 1.42
C LEU A 5 5.89 0.17 -0.03
N ASP A 6 5.45 -1.07 -0.23
CA ASP A 6 5.20 -1.62 -1.57
C ASP A 6 3.72 -1.62 -1.98
N LEU A 7 2.96 -0.59 -1.59
CA LEU A 7 1.49 -0.58 -1.72
C LEU A 7 0.92 0.83 -1.93
N MET A 8 1.31 1.53 -3.00
CA MET A 8 0.60 2.72 -3.50
C MET A 8 0.57 2.73 -5.02
N ASN A 9 -0.28 1.88 -5.58
CA ASN A 9 -0.56 1.78 -7.02
C ASN A 9 -1.26 3.05 -7.55
N GLN A 10 -0.56 3.83 -8.38
CA GLN A 10 -1.15 4.51 -9.54
C GLN A 10 -0.53 3.88 -10.79
N SER A 11 -0.92 2.66 -11.10
CA SER A 11 -0.62 1.92 -12.34
C SER A 11 0.74 2.24 -12.97
N LEU A 12 1.80 1.52 -12.55
CA LEU A 12 3.15 1.51 -13.15
C LEU A 12 4.02 2.76 -12.91
N LEU A 13 4.68 2.84 -11.75
CA LEU A 13 6.00 3.50 -11.68
C LEU A 13 7.06 2.44 -11.98
N HIS A 14 7.31 2.24 -13.27
CA HIS A 14 8.39 1.43 -13.80
C HIS A 14 9.73 1.78 -13.16
N LEU A 15 10.54 0.74 -12.89
CA LEU A 15 12.01 0.80 -12.82
C LEU A 15 12.53 1.59 -11.60
N SER A 16 12.99 0.96 -10.52
CA SER A 16 14.43 0.63 -10.39
C SER A 16 14.71 -0.06 -9.04
N ILE A 17 14.43 -1.36 -8.89
CA ILE A 17 15.08 -2.17 -7.83
C ILE A 17 15.41 -3.56 -8.39
N LEU A 18 16.13 -3.63 -9.51
CA LEU A 18 16.68 -4.91 -10.00
C LEU A 18 18.10 -4.86 -10.57
N THR A 19 18.79 -3.71 -10.57
CA THR A 19 20.20 -3.70 -11.02
C THR A 19 21.09 -3.09 -9.95
N GLY A 20 22.07 -3.89 -9.49
CA GLY A 20 23.18 -3.38 -8.71
C GLY A 20 23.86 -2.22 -9.44
N VAL A 21 24.23 -1.20 -8.68
CA VAL A 21 25.03 -0.03 -9.07
C VAL A 21 24.36 0.93 -10.07
N GLN A 22 23.75 2.00 -9.54
CA GLN A 22 23.87 3.32 -10.18
C GLN A 22 24.01 4.43 -9.13
N ARG A 23 25.15 5.12 -9.24
CA ARG A 23 25.52 6.34 -8.53
C ARG A 23 24.59 7.48 -8.96
N ASN A 24 24.37 8.42 -8.03
CA ASN A 24 23.57 9.66 -8.14
C ASN A 24 22.07 9.48 -7.87
N GLN A 25 21.64 9.81 -6.65
CA GLN A 25 20.25 9.66 -6.20
C GLN A 25 19.51 10.99 -6.39
N ASP A 26 18.76 11.06 -7.49
CA ASP A 26 18.00 12.24 -7.89
C ASP A 26 16.84 12.52 -6.92
N ALA A 27 16.61 13.80 -6.61
CA ALA A 27 15.58 14.30 -5.70
C ALA A 27 14.15 13.80 -5.99
N VAL A 28 13.90 13.32 -7.22
CA VAL A 28 12.63 12.69 -7.65
C VAL A 28 12.31 11.43 -6.83
N SER A 29 13.31 10.62 -6.47
CA SER A 29 13.12 9.43 -5.63
C SER A 29 12.64 9.82 -4.23
N MET A 30 13.20 10.89 -3.66
CA MET A 30 12.78 11.41 -2.36
C MET A 30 11.41 12.09 -2.41
N LEU A 31 11.08 12.76 -3.51
CA LEU A 31 9.76 13.38 -3.71
C LEU A 31 8.64 12.33 -3.76
N LEU A 32 8.84 11.22 -4.47
CA LEU A 32 7.87 10.11 -4.52
C LEU A 32 7.65 9.47 -3.14
N VAL A 33 8.70 9.38 -2.31
CA VAL A 33 8.59 8.90 -0.92
C VAL A 33 7.77 9.85 -0.06
N LEU A 34 7.95 11.16 -0.19
CA LEU A 34 7.15 12.15 0.54
C LEU A 34 5.65 12.06 0.18
N VAL A 35 5.34 11.89 -1.11
CA VAL A 35 3.94 11.74 -1.57
C VAL A 35 3.31 10.43 -1.08
N ALA A 36 4.07 9.34 -1.05
CA ALA A 36 3.58 8.10 -0.44
C ALA A 36 3.36 8.24 1.07
N HIS A 37 4.26 8.98 1.74
CA HIS A 37 4.21 9.21 3.18
C HIS A 37 3.00 10.05 3.60
N GLU A 38 2.73 11.16 2.91
CA GLU A 38 1.57 12.01 3.19
C GLU A 38 0.25 11.26 2.95
N ARG A 39 0.16 10.43 1.91
CA ARG A 39 -1.05 9.64 1.62
C ARG A 39 -1.37 8.62 2.71
N SER A 40 -0.36 8.08 3.40
CA SER A 40 -0.58 7.18 4.55
C SER A 40 -1.39 7.88 5.65
N ASN A 41 -1.09 9.15 5.94
CA ASN A 41 -1.80 9.92 6.96
C ASN A 41 -3.25 10.20 6.55
N LEU A 42 -3.48 10.47 5.26
CA LEU A 42 -4.83 10.68 4.70
C LEU A 42 -5.70 9.42 4.77
N PHE A 43 -5.11 8.25 4.52
CA PHE A 43 -5.86 7.00 4.61
C PHE A 43 -6.16 6.63 6.06
N TYR A 44 -5.19 6.82 6.96
CA TYR A 44 -5.40 6.56 8.38
C TYR A 44 -6.50 7.47 8.95
N SER A 45 -6.47 8.77 8.63
CA SER A 45 -7.50 9.72 9.10
C SER A 45 -8.91 9.42 8.58
N GLU A 46 -9.05 8.85 7.38
CA GLU A 46 -10.35 8.37 6.88
C GLU A 46 -10.75 7.04 7.54
N SER A 47 -9.80 6.14 7.79
CA SER A 47 -10.05 4.81 8.36
C SER A 47 -10.59 4.84 9.79
N VAL A 48 -10.19 5.83 10.61
CA VAL A 48 -10.72 5.97 11.98
C VAL A 48 -12.20 6.36 12.02
N ARG A 49 -12.75 6.78 10.88
CA ARG A 49 -14.17 7.14 10.73
C ARG A 49 -14.99 6.05 10.05
N SER A 50 -14.36 5.03 9.47
CA SER A 50 -15.07 3.97 8.75
C SER A 50 -14.26 2.69 8.54
N ASN A 51 -14.96 1.56 8.55
CA ASN A 51 -14.42 0.22 8.27
C ASN A 51 -14.32 -0.13 6.78
N ARG A 52 -14.18 0.87 5.91
CA ARG A 52 -14.33 0.69 4.44
C ARG A 52 -13.01 0.40 3.73
N PHE A 53 -11.89 0.41 4.44
CA PHE A 53 -10.58 0.01 3.92
C PHE A 53 -10.40 -1.51 4.03
N VAL A 54 -11.24 -2.25 3.29
CA VAL A 54 -11.21 -3.71 3.27
C VAL A 54 -10.08 -4.18 2.35
N ALA A 55 -9.16 -4.93 2.93
CA ALA A 55 -8.01 -5.50 2.25
C ALA A 55 -8.15 -7.02 2.09
N ARG A 56 -7.73 -7.54 0.94
CA ARG A 56 -7.69 -8.99 0.66
C ARG A 56 -6.34 -9.57 1.05
N ARG A 57 -6.33 -10.79 1.58
CA ARG A 57 -5.08 -11.48 1.94
C ARG A 57 -4.35 -11.97 0.69
N CYS A 58 -3.05 -11.75 0.63
CA CYS A 58 -2.16 -12.24 -0.41
C CYS A 58 -1.05 -13.09 0.23
N THR A 59 -0.43 -13.99 -0.54
CA THR A 59 0.71 -14.80 -0.05
C THR A 59 2.05 -14.08 -0.20
N GLY A 60 2.10 -12.99 -0.98
CA GLY A 60 3.31 -12.20 -1.14
C GLY A 60 3.19 -11.13 -2.23
N TYR A 61 4.29 -10.43 -2.47
CA TYR A 61 4.35 -9.27 -3.35
C TYR A 61 4.04 -9.58 -4.82
N ALA A 62 4.46 -10.74 -5.34
CA ALA A 62 4.17 -11.13 -6.73
C ALA A 62 2.66 -11.18 -7.03
N GLN A 63 1.83 -11.51 -6.03
CA GLN A 63 0.37 -11.51 -6.17
C GLN A 63 -0.22 -10.10 -6.13
N ILE A 64 0.41 -9.20 -5.36
CA ILE A 64 0.05 -7.78 -5.30
C ILE A 64 0.27 -7.13 -6.66
N THR A 65 1.46 -7.32 -7.24
CA THR A 65 1.80 -6.73 -8.55
C THR A 65 0.93 -7.28 -9.68
N ALA A 66 0.59 -8.58 -9.61
CA ALA A 66 -0.37 -9.20 -10.52
C ALA A 66 -1.84 -8.84 -10.23
N ARG A 67 -2.13 -8.08 -9.17
CA ARG A 67 -3.48 -7.78 -8.65
C ARG A 67 -4.36 -9.02 -8.44
N ASN A 68 -3.72 -10.16 -8.20
CA ASN A 68 -4.37 -11.45 -8.06
C ASN A 68 -3.97 -12.07 -6.72
N CYS A 69 -4.83 -11.93 -5.72
CA CYS A 69 -4.60 -12.49 -4.39
C CYS A 69 -5.58 -13.63 -4.12
N PRO A 70 -5.19 -14.89 -4.40
CA PRO A 70 -6.00 -16.08 -4.12
C PRO A 70 -6.07 -16.43 -2.62
N GLY A 71 -5.36 -15.68 -1.76
CA GLY A 71 -5.41 -15.92 -0.32
C GLY A 71 -6.82 -15.76 0.23
N SER A 72 -7.25 -16.71 1.07
CA SER A 72 -8.53 -16.60 1.77
C SER A 72 -8.43 -15.61 2.92
N GLY A 73 -9.39 -14.70 3.00
CA GLY A 73 -9.58 -13.81 4.15
C GLY A 73 -9.44 -12.33 3.81
N THR A 74 -10.02 -11.51 4.68
CA THR A 74 -10.02 -10.06 4.59
C THR A 74 -9.50 -9.45 5.89
N GLY A 75 -8.96 -8.24 5.80
CA GLY A 75 -8.57 -7.42 6.93
C GLY A 75 -9.07 -6.00 6.76
N ILE A 76 -9.24 -5.28 7.87
CA ILE A 76 -9.45 -3.85 7.84
C ILE A 76 -8.10 -3.16 8.03
N MET A 77 -7.81 -2.19 7.18
CA MET A 77 -6.65 -1.32 7.34
C MET A 77 -7.02 -0.08 8.15
N GLY A 78 -6.13 0.34 9.06
CA GLY A 78 -6.26 1.60 9.77
C GLY A 78 -6.80 1.49 11.20
N GLY A 79 -7.63 2.44 11.62
CA GLY A 79 -8.07 2.60 13.01
C GLY A 79 -8.70 1.36 13.64
N ASP A 80 -9.48 0.62 12.85
CA ASP A 80 -10.22 -0.56 13.28
C ASP A 80 -9.52 -1.88 12.88
N ALA A 81 -8.23 -1.83 12.53
CA ALA A 81 -7.46 -3.02 12.21
C ALA A 81 -7.38 -3.98 13.40
N SER A 82 -7.73 -5.26 13.19
CA SER A 82 -7.60 -6.28 14.23
C SER A 82 -6.14 -6.48 14.62
N LYS A 83 -5.87 -6.51 15.93
CA LYS A 83 -4.53 -6.79 16.47
C LYS A 83 -4.08 -8.25 16.26
N SER A 84 -5.02 -9.15 15.93
CA SER A 84 -4.73 -10.57 15.68
C SER A 84 -4.43 -10.90 14.22
N ILE A 85 -4.57 -9.93 13.31
CA ILE A 85 -4.34 -10.19 11.89
C ILE A 85 -2.85 -10.20 11.57
N ASN A 86 -2.42 -11.19 10.79
CA ASN A 86 -1.03 -11.33 10.33
C ASN A 86 -0.95 -11.76 8.86
N GLY A 87 0.09 -11.29 8.19
CA GLY A 87 0.39 -11.60 6.80
C GLY A 87 0.32 -10.37 5.91
N VAL A 88 0.27 -10.61 4.60
CA VAL A 88 0.30 -9.57 3.59
C VAL A 88 -1.13 -9.32 3.09
N PHE A 89 -1.53 -8.06 3.05
CA PHE A 89 -2.86 -7.65 2.61
C PHE A 89 -2.75 -6.56 1.56
N PHE A 90 -3.65 -6.62 0.58
CA PHE A 90 -3.73 -5.68 -0.54
C PHE A 90 -5.11 -5.04 -0.58
N LEU A 91 -5.15 -3.73 -0.80
CA LEU A 91 -6.37 -3.03 -1.17
C LEU A 91 -6.04 -1.97 -2.22
N GLU A 92 -7.05 -1.60 -3.00
CA GLU A 92 -6.97 -0.45 -3.88
C GLU A 92 -7.75 0.71 -3.26
N THR A 93 -7.21 1.92 -3.41
CA THR A 93 -7.86 3.16 -2.96
C THR A 93 -8.20 4.05 -4.16
N ASN A 94 -9.12 4.98 -3.96
CA ASN A 94 -9.38 6.05 -4.92
C ASN A 94 -8.22 7.05 -4.94
N ALA A 95 -8.13 7.83 -6.02
CA ALA A 95 -7.12 8.89 -6.13
C ALA A 95 -7.40 10.08 -5.20
N ALA A 96 -8.67 10.27 -4.80
CA ALA A 96 -9.15 11.31 -3.90
C ALA A 96 -10.15 10.73 -2.88
N SER A 97 -10.40 11.47 -1.79
CA SER A 97 -11.37 11.07 -0.77
C SER A 97 -12.80 11.04 -1.35
N PRO A 98 -13.66 10.08 -0.99
CA PRO A 98 -13.37 8.94 -0.10
C PRO A 98 -12.38 7.96 -0.74
N PHE A 99 -11.28 7.69 -0.05
CA PHE A 99 -10.21 6.82 -0.54
C PHE A 99 -10.60 5.35 -0.47
N ALA A 100 -11.39 4.98 0.54
CA ALA A 100 -11.93 3.64 0.68
C ALA A 100 -12.87 3.25 -0.48
N ARG A 101 -12.81 1.98 -0.91
CA ARG A 101 -13.60 1.46 -2.05
C ARG A 101 -14.72 0.51 -1.67
N GLY A 102 -14.78 0.05 -0.43
CA GLY A 102 -15.76 -0.95 -0.03
C GLY A 102 -15.15 -2.03 0.80
#